data_AF-A0A447TRH9-F1
#
_entry.id   AF-A0A447TRH9-F1
#
_cell.length_a   1.000
_cell.length_b   1.000
_cell.length_c   1.000
_cell.angle_alpha   90.00
_cell.angle_beta   90.00
_cell.angle_gamma   90.00
#
_symmetry.space_group_name_H-M   'P 1'
#
loop_
_entity.id
_entity.type
_entity.pdbx_description
1 polymer ?
#
loop_
_entity_poly.entity_id
_entity_poly.type
_entity_poly.pdbx_seq_one_letter_code
_entity_poly.pdbx_strand_id
1 'polypeptide(L)'
;MCRVTFICAISVSWVAEQIEASGGVAKEFNTIAVDDGIAMGHGGMLYSLPSRELIADSVEYMVNAHCADAMVCISNCDKITPGMLMASLRLNIPVIFVSGGPMEAGKTKLSDKIIKLDLVDAMIQGADPKVSDDQSNQVERSACPTCGSCSGMFTANSMNCLTEALGLSQPGNGSLLATHADRKQLFLNAGKRIVELTKRYYEQNDESALPRNIASKAAFENAMTLDIAMGGSTNTVLHLLAAAQEAEIDFTMSDIDKLSRKVPQLCKVAPSTQKYHMEDVHRAGGVLGILGELDRAGLLNRNVKNVLGLTLPQTLEQYDITVTQDEAVKKMFRAGPAGIRTTQAFSQDCRWDSLDDDRAAGCIRSLEYAYSKDGGLAVLYGNFAENGCIVKTAGVDDSILKFTGPAKVYESQDEAVDAILGGKVVEGDVVVIRYEGPKGGPGMQEMLYPTSFLKSMGLGKACALITDGRFSGGTSGLSIGHVSPEAASGGTIALIEDGDTIAIDIPNRSIQLQLNEAEIAARREAQEARGDKAWTPKNRQRQVSFALRAYASLATSADKGAVRDKSKLGG
;
A
#
# COMPACT_ATOMS: atom_id res chain seq x y z
N MET A 1 -17.65 -25.31 -23.61
CA MET A 1 -18.13 -23.93 -23.86
C MET A 1 -17.99 -23.18 -22.54
N CYS A 2 -16.86 -22.52 -22.31
CA CYS A 2 -16.73 -21.54 -21.21
C CYS A 2 -17.71 -20.40 -21.47
N ARG A 3 -18.64 -20.17 -20.55
CA ARG A 3 -19.64 -19.12 -20.62
C ARG A 3 -19.17 -17.95 -19.78
N VAL A 4 -18.70 -16.92 -20.49
CA VAL A 4 -18.53 -15.53 -20.03
C VAL A 4 -17.37 -15.28 -19.05
N THR A 5 -16.34 -14.62 -19.56
CA THR A 5 -15.23 -13.98 -18.82
C THR A 5 -15.53 -12.49 -18.67
N PHE A 6 -15.51 -11.98 -17.45
CA PHE A 6 -15.72 -10.54 -17.22
C PHE A 6 -14.40 -9.78 -17.03
N ILE A 7 -14.33 -8.58 -17.61
CA ILE A 7 -13.23 -7.61 -17.44
C ILE A 7 -13.74 -6.52 -16.49
N CYS A 8 -12.98 -6.20 -15.45
CA CYS A 8 -13.27 -5.06 -14.58
C CYS A 8 -12.27 -3.92 -14.84
N ALA A 9 -12.79 -2.78 -15.33
CA ALA A 9 -12.18 -1.44 -15.50
C ALA A 9 -11.50 -1.04 -16.85
N ILE A 10 -11.86 0.18 -17.29
CA ILE A 10 -11.41 1.05 -18.41
C ILE A 10 -10.98 0.30 -19.68
N SER A 11 -11.92 0.18 -20.62
CA SER A 11 -11.80 -0.36 -21.99
C SER A 11 -10.38 -0.50 -22.52
N VAL A 12 -9.80 -1.67 -22.25
CA VAL A 12 -8.71 -2.23 -23.04
C VAL A 12 -9.34 -3.26 -23.96
N SER A 13 -9.91 -2.81 -25.09
CA SER A 13 -10.59 -3.69 -26.07
C SER A 13 -9.73 -4.91 -26.42
N TRP A 14 -8.40 -4.75 -26.41
CA TRP A 14 -7.43 -5.81 -26.68
C TRP A 14 -7.49 -6.98 -25.70
N VAL A 15 -7.84 -6.77 -24.43
CA VAL A 15 -7.98 -7.90 -23.48
C VAL A 15 -9.20 -8.73 -23.86
N ALA A 16 -10.32 -8.07 -24.19
CA ALA A 16 -11.54 -8.73 -24.64
C ALA A 16 -11.31 -9.50 -25.95
N GLU A 17 -10.71 -8.84 -26.94
CA GLU A 17 -10.32 -9.44 -28.23
C GLU A 17 -9.41 -10.65 -28.02
N GLN A 18 -8.45 -10.58 -27.08
CA GLN A 18 -7.53 -11.67 -26.82
C GLN A 18 -8.19 -12.85 -26.07
N ILE A 19 -9.16 -12.59 -25.19
CA ILE A 19 -10.00 -13.61 -24.56
C ILE A 19 -10.81 -14.35 -25.63
N GLU A 20 -11.46 -13.62 -26.53
CA GLU A 20 -12.24 -14.17 -27.64
C GLU A 20 -11.36 -15.00 -28.58
N ALA A 21 -10.18 -14.48 -28.95
CA ALA A 21 -9.20 -15.20 -29.76
C ALA A 21 -8.69 -16.48 -29.08
N SER A 22 -8.70 -16.54 -27.75
CA SER A 22 -8.30 -17.73 -26.97
C SER A 22 -9.46 -18.72 -26.72
N GLY A 23 -10.65 -18.41 -27.24
CA GLY A 23 -11.86 -19.23 -27.17
C GLY A 23 -12.76 -18.96 -25.97
N GLY A 24 -12.60 -17.81 -25.30
CA GLY A 24 -13.52 -17.31 -24.27
C GLY A 24 -14.60 -16.38 -24.84
N VAL A 25 -15.48 -15.87 -23.97
CA VAL A 25 -16.46 -14.83 -24.31
C VAL A 25 -16.22 -13.66 -23.38
N ALA A 26 -15.82 -12.50 -23.89
CA ALA A 26 -15.50 -11.35 -23.04
C ALA A 26 -16.74 -10.47 -22.80
N LYS A 27 -16.91 -10.01 -21.56
CA LYS A 27 -17.87 -8.97 -21.17
C LYS A 27 -17.21 -7.95 -20.25
N GLU A 28 -17.05 -6.73 -20.74
CA GLU A 28 -16.50 -5.65 -19.93
C GLU A 28 -17.58 -5.07 -19.00
N PHE A 29 -17.19 -4.82 -17.75
CA PHE A 29 -17.92 -3.94 -16.84
C PHE A 29 -16.93 -3.05 -16.08
N ASN A 30 -17.45 -2.00 -15.47
CA ASN A 30 -16.65 -1.05 -14.71
C ASN A 30 -17.16 -1.00 -13.28
N THR A 31 -16.25 -0.79 -12.34
CA THR A 31 -16.55 -0.43 -10.96
C THR A 31 -16.03 0.99 -10.68
N ILE A 32 -16.41 1.55 -9.54
CA ILE A 32 -16.00 2.90 -9.15
C ILE A 32 -14.50 2.94 -8.82
N ALA A 33 -13.91 4.13 -8.93
CA ALA A 33 -12.53 4.39 -8.54
C ALA A 33 -12.48 5.75 -7.84
N VAL A 34 -11.86 5.79 -6.67
CA VAL A 34 -11.51 7.03 -5.98
C VAL A 34 -10.01 7.25 -6.15
N ASP A 35 -9.63 8.44 -6.59
CA ASP A 35 -8.24 8.85 -6.67
C ASP A 35 -7.81 9.45 -5.32
N ASP A 36 -6.97 8.72 -4.59
CA ASP A 36 -6.42 9.18 -3.31
C ASP A 36 -5.64 10.49 -3.47
N GLY A 37 -4.88 10.68 -4.54
CA GLY A 37 -4.10 11.89 -4.77
C GLY A 37 -4.97 13.13 -4.93
N ILE A 38 -6.13 13.01 -5.58
CA ILE A 38 -7.10 14.11 -5.72
C ILE A 38 -7.89 14.32 -4.42
N ALA A 39 -8.26 13.24 -3.72
CA ALA A 39 -9.09 13.31 -2.52
C ALA A 39 -8.35 13.83 -1.27
N MET A 40 -7.02 13.93 -1.32
CA MET A 40 -6.17 14.39 -0.23
C MET A 40 -6.48 15.84 0.17
N GLY A 41 -6.38 16.12 1.48
CA GLY A 41 -6.45 17.48 2.01
C GLY A 41 -7.84 18.08 2.17
N HIS A 42 -8.90 17.31 1.93
CA HIS A 42 -10.28 17.71 2.19
C HIS A 42 -11.15 16.51 2.58
N GLY A 43 -12.42 16.75 2.92
CA GLY A 43 -13.35 15.71 3.41
C GLY A 43 -13.65 14.56 2.42
N GLY A 44 -13.13 14.62 1.19
CA GLY A 44 -13.23 13.53 0.21
C GLY A 44 -12.42 12.30 0.62
N MET A 45 -11.31 12.48 1.34
CA MET A 45 -10.46 11.38 1.80
C MET A 45 -11.18 10.38 2.73
N LEU A 46 -12.26 10.82 3.40
CA LEU A 46 -13.12 9.94 4.21
C LEU A 46 -13.74 8.81 3.37
N TYR A 47 -13.88 8.98 2.06
CA TYR A 47 -14.49 8.01 1.15
C TYR A 47 -13.48 7.05 0.50
N SER A 48 -12.18 7.27 0.67
CA SER A 48 -11.12 6.47 0.04
C SER A 48 -11.17 5.00 0.47
N LEU A 49 -10.88 4.66 1.72
CA LEU A 49 -10.90 3.26 2.16
C LEU A 49 -12.28 2.60 2.06
N PRO A 50 -13.41 3.27 2.39
CA PRO A 50 -14.73 2.70 2.14
C PRO A 50 -14.97 2.28 0.69
N SER A 51 -14.34 2.96 -0.29
CA SER A 51 -14.43 2.56 -1.69
C SER A 51 -13.92 1.15 -1.96
N ARG A 52 -12.93 0.65 -1.17
CA ARG A 52 -12.42 -0.73 -1.25
C ARG A 52 -13.55 -1.75 -1.09
N GLU A 53 -14.41 -1.56 -0.09
CA GLU A 53 -15.55 -2.46 0.18
C GLU A 53 -16.60 -2.37 -0.92
N LEU A 54 -16.87 -1.15 -1.42
CA LEU A 54 -17.81 -0.93 -2.51
C LEU A 54 -17.35 -1.58 -3.81
N ILE A 55 -16.04 -1.51 -4.11
CA ILE A 55 -15.43 -2.21 -5.24
C ILE A 55 -15.58 -3.72 -5.07
N ALA A 56 -15.28 -4.24 -3.88
CA ALA A 56 -15.39 -5.67 -3.61
C ALA A 56 -16.83 -6.18 -3.84
N ASP A 57 -17.83 -5.48 -3.31
CA ASP A 57 -19.24 -5.83 -3.51
C ASP A 57 -19.67 -5.68 -4.96
N SER A 58 -19.26 -4.60 -5.62
CA SER A 58 -19.64 -4.32 -7.01
C SER A 58 -19.16 -5.44 -7.93
N VAL A 59 -17.94 -5.94 -7.70
CA VAL A 59 -17.40 -7.09 -8.44
C VAL A 59 -18.16 -8.37 -8.08
N GLU A 60 -18.40 -8.64 -6.79
CA GLU A 60 -19.15 -9.81 -6.34
C GLU A 60 -20.55 -9.89 -6.95
N TYR A 61 -21.31 -8.79 -6.91
CA TYR A 61 -22.65 -8.72 -7.48
C TYR A 61 -22.62 -8.98 -8.98
N MET A 62 -21.69 -8.35 -9.71
CA MET A 62 -21.59 -8.53 -11.15
C MET A 62 -21.31 -9.99 -11.50
N VAL A 63 -20.35 -10.61 -10.82
CA VAL A 63 -19.88 -11.96 -11.09
C VAL A 63 -20.95 -13.00 -10.74
N ASN A 64 -21.52 -12.92 -9.55
CA ASN A 64 -22.52 -13.89 -9.10
C ASN A 64 -23.85 -13.73 -9.86
N ALA A 65 -24.30 -12.51 -10.15
CA ALA A 65 -25.56 -12.30 -10.86
C ALA A 65 -25.51 -12.80 -12.31
N HIS A 66 -24.33 -12.79 -12.94
CA HIS A 66 -24.14 -13.24 -14.32
C HIS A 66 -23.47 -14.61 -14.43
N CYS A 67 -23.15 -15.25 -13.29
CA CYS A 67 -22.44 -16.52 -13.20
C CYS A 67 -21.15 -16.54 -14.06
N ALA A 68 -20.27 -15.55 -13.87
CA ALA A 68 -19.00 -15.52 -14.57
C ALA A 68 -18.13 -16.73 -14.24
N ASP A 69 -17.48 -17.32 -15.25
CA ASP A 69 -16.53 -18.43 -15.04
C ASP A 69 -15.15 -17.95 -14.58
N ALA A 70 -14.77 -16.71 -14.93
CA ALA A 70 -13.45 -16.17 -14.64
C ALA A 70 -13.40 -14.65 -14.74
N MET A 71 -12.34 -14.07 -14.20
CA MET A 71 -12.18 -12.61 -14.11
C MET A 71 -10.76 -12.14 -14.46
N VAL A 72 -10.69 -11.06 -15.26
CA VAL A 72 -9.47 -10.25 -15.40
C VAL A 72 -9.67 -8.97 -14.59
N CYS A 73 -8.86 -8.81 -13.55
CA CYS A 73 -8.86 -7.63 -12.70
C CYS A 73 -7.87 -6.60 -13.25
N ILE A 74 -8.39 -5.51 -13.84
CA ILE A 74 -7.59 -4.38 -14.29
C ILE A 74 -7.62 -3.31 -13.20
N SER A 75 -6.53 -3.12 -12.49
CA SER A 75 -6.44 -2.18 -11.36
C SER A 75 -5.28 -1.22 -11.52
N ASN A 76 -5.23 -0.15 -10.72
CA ASN A 76 -3.98 0.61 -10.60
C ASN A 76 -3.92 1.48 -9.35
N CYS A 77 -4.95 2.30 -9.14
CA CYS A 77 -4.98 3.22 -8.00
C CYS A 77 -5.16 2.46 -6.68
N ASP A 78 -4.81 3.14 -5.59
CA ASP A 78 -4.52 2.61 -4.26
C ASP A 78 -5.56 1.60 -3.74
N LYS A 79 -6.85 1.97 -3.66
CA LYS A 79 -7.92 1.11 -3.11
C LYS A 79 -8.55 0.15 -4.12
N ILE A 80 -8.23 0.29 -5.42
CA ILE A 80 -8.80 -0.54 -6.49
C ILE A 80 -8.24 -1.96 -6.44
N THR A 81 -6.91 -2.09 -6.44
CA THR A 81 -6.23 -3.38 -6.37
C THR A 81 -6.69 -4.22 -5.16
N PRO A 82 -6.69 -3.71 -3.92
CA PRO A 82 -7.17 -4.48 -2.77
C PRO A 82 -8.67 -4.78 -2.80
N GLY A 83 -9.52 -3.87 -3.32
CA GLY A 83 -10.96 -4.14 -3.46
C GLY A 83 -11.24 -5.31 -4.42
N MET A 84 -10.57 -5.32 -5.58
CA MET A 84 -10.65 -6.43 -6.52
C MET A 84 -10.03 -7.72 -5.96
N LEU A 85 -8.93 -7.61 -5.19
CA LEU A 85 -8.30 -8.75 -4.51
C LEU A 85 -9.26 -9.41 -3.52
N MET A 86 -9.92 -8.62 -2.67
CA MET A 86 -10.94 -9.10 -1.74
C MET A 86 -12.07 -9.82 -2.48
N ALA A 87 -12.62 -9.24 -3.55
CA ALA A 87 -13.66 -9.90 -4.35
C ALA A 87 -13.18 -11.21 -4.97
N SER A 88 -11.97 -11.23 -5.54
CA SER A 88 -11.43 -12.43 -6.18
C SER A 88 -11.26 -13.60 -5.21
N LEU A 89 -10.84 -13.32 -3.98
CA LEU A 89 -10.66 -14.32 -2.94
C LEU A 89 -12.01 -14.74 -2.33
N ARG A 90 -12.98 -13.83 -2.21
CA ARG A 90 -14.36 -14.13 -1.79
C ARG A 90 -15.08 -15.05 -2.78
N LEU A 91 -14.98 -14.76 -4.08
CA LEU A 91 -15.65 -15.49 -5.16
C LEU A 91 -14.97 -16.82 -5.51
N ASN A 92 -13.64 -16.87 -5.38
CA ASN A 92 -12.81 -18.04 -5.63
C ASN A 92 -13.03 -18.72 -7.00
N ILE A 93 -13.19 -17.93 -8.06
CA ILE A 93 -13.16 -18.38 -9.46
C ILE A 93 -11.80 -18.03 -10.10
N PRO A 94 -11.37 -18.68 -11.19
CA PRO A 94 -10.13 -18.35 -11.88
C PRO A 94 -9.98 -16.84 -12.12
N VAL A 95 -8.82 -16.29 -11.73
CA VAL A 95 -8.56 -14.85 -11.78
C VAL A 95 -7.13 -14.57 -12.23
N ILE A 96 -6.94 -13.43 -12.89
CA ILE A 96 -5.62 -12.84 -13.13
C ILE A 96 -5.68 -11.33 -12.98
N PHE A 97 -4.65 -10.77 -12.34
CA PHE A 97 -4.48 -9.33 -12.17
C PHE A 97 -3.51 -8.79 -13.21
N VAL A 98 -3.88 -7.64 -13.79
CA VAL A 98 -2.99 -6.83 -14.64
C VAL A 98 -3.19 -5.36 -14.30
N SER A 99 -2.14 -4.71 -13.81
CA SER A 99 -2.21 -3.31 -13.40
C SER A 99 -2.06 -2.34 -14.58
N GLY A 100 -2.44 -1.08 -14.40
CA GLY A 100 -2.10 0.00 -15.33
C GLY A 100 -0.62 0.39 -15.30
N GLY A 101 0.06 0.17 -14.18
CA GLY A 101 1.48 0.44 -13.97
C GLY A 101 1.78 1.82 -13.39
N PRO A 102 2.99 2.00 -12.81
CA PRO A 102 3.49 3.28 -12.34
C PRO A 102 3.66 4.30 -13.47
N MET A 103 3.42 5.57 -13.14
CA MET A 103 3.84 6.71 -13.95
C MET A 103 5.37 6.85 -13.90
N GLU A 104 5.93 7.54 -14.89
CA GLU A 104 7.34 7.92 -14.89
C GLU A 104 7.62 8.93 -13.76
N ALA A 105 8.82 8.90 -13.19
CA ALA A 105 9.20 9.90 -12.19
C ALA A 105 9.28 11.30 -12.83
N GLY A 106 8.75 12.30 -12.13
CA GLY A 106 8.89 13.70 -12.49
C GLY A 106 10.36 14.11 -12.54
N LYS A 107 10.72 15.06 -13.41
CA LYS A 107 12.09 15.58 -13.49
C LYS A 107 12.05 17.09 -13.61
N THR A 108 12.82 17.79 -12.78
CA THR A 108 13.04 19.23 -12.91
C THR A 108 14.53 19.57 -12.85
N LYS A 109 14.89 20.75 -13.37
CA LYS A 109 16.23 21.34 -13.25
C LYS A 109 16.17 22.50 -12.24
N LEU A 110 16.19 22.17 -10.95
CA LEU A 110 16.40 23.15 -9.89
C LEU A 110 17.90 23.14 -9.58
N SER A 111 18.64 24.13 -10.10
CA SER A 111 20.12 24.14 -10.24
C SER A 111 20.63 23.11 -11.27
N ASP A 112 21.91 23.11 -11.66
CA ASP A 112 22.48 22.31 -12.77
C ASP A 112 22.39 20.76 -12.62
N LYS A 113 21.55 20.25 -11.72
CA LYS A 113 21.28 18.83 -11.45
C LYS A 113 19.82 18.49 -11.77
N ILE A 114 19.62 17.34 -12.42
CA ILE A 114 18.27 16.77 -12.60
C ILE A 114 17.82 16.21 -11.25
N ILE A 115 16.72 16.74 -10.73
CA ILE A 115 16.06 16.25 -9.52
C ILE A 115 14.87 15.39 -9.96
N LYS A 116 14.82 14.13 -9.49
CA LYS A 116 13.62 13.29 -9.63
C LYS A 116 12.58 13.77 -8.62
N LEU A 117 11.33 13.86 -9.04
CA LEU A 117 10.22 14.37 -8.24
C LEU A 117 9.07 13.36 -8.21
N ASP A 118 8.34 13.38 -7.11
CA ASP A 118 7.02 12.79 -6.97
C ASP A 118 6.01 13.78 -6.39
N LEU A 119 4.75 13.32 -6.20
CA LEU A 119 3.66 14.13 -5.66
C LEU A 119 3.98 14.69 -4.26
N VAL A 120 4.68 13.94 -3.42
CA VAL A 120 5.02 14.33 -2.05
C VAL A 120 5.98 15.50 -2.04
N ASP A 121 6.93 15.54 -2.97
CA ASP A 121 7.87 16.66 -3.10
C ASP A 121 7.16 17.98 -3.40
N ALA A 122 6.09 17.96 -4.21
CA ALA A 122 5.28 19.14 -4.49
C ALA A 122 4.57 19.68 -3.24
N MET A 123 4.05 18.80 -2.39
CA MET A 123 3.40 19.20 -1.13
C MET A 123 4.40 19.73 -0.10
N ILE A 124 5.56 19.09 0.05
CA ILE A 124 6.60 19.54 1.00
C ILE A 124 7.10 20.93 0.60
N GLN A 125 7.43 21.12 -0.68
CA GLN A 125 7.95 22.39 -1.19
C GLN A 125 6.89 23.49 -1.18
N GLY A 126 5.62 23.17 -1.45
CA GLY A 126 4.52 24.14 -1.43
C GLY A 126 4.24 24.75 -0.05
N ALA A 127 4.65 24.07 1.03
CA ALA A 127 4.52 24.57 2.41
C ALA A 127 5.87 25.00 3.04
N ASP A 128 6.99 24.89 2.32
CA ASP A 128 8.29 25.35 2.82
C ASP A 128 8.42 26.87 2.60
N PRO A 129 8.55 27.68 3.67
CA PRO A 129 8.66 29.14 3.55
C PRO A 129 9.92 29.61 2.82
N LYS A 130 10.88 28.72 2.53
CA LYS A 130 12.11 29.01 1.79
C LYS A 130 11.98 28.81 0.28
N VAL A 131 10.90 28.18 -0.19
CA VAL A 131 10.66 27.91 -1.61
C VAL A 131 9.81 29.04 -2.19
N SER A 132 10.20 29.57 -3.35
CA SER A 132 9.40 30.62 -4.01
C SER A 132 8.18 30.04 -4.74
N ASP A 133 7.14 30.85 -4.93
CA ASP A 133 5.96 30.47 -5.70
C ASP A 133 6.30 29.97 -7.11
N ASP A 134 7.28 30.59 -7.78
CA ASP A 134 7.75 30.17 -9.10
C ASP A 134 8.41 28.79 -9.08
N GLN A 135 9.20 28.48 -8.04
CA GLN A 135 9.80 27.16 -7.86
C GLN A 135 8.72 26.10 -7.56
N SER A 136 7.79 26.43 -6.66
CA SER A 136 6.64 25.57 -6.33
C SER A 136 5.81 25.23 -7.57
N ASN A 137 5.47 26.22 -8.39
CA ASN A 137 4.75 26.05 -9.66
C ASN A 137 5.49 25.13 -10.66
N GLN A 138 6.82 25.20 -10.70
CA GLN A 138 7.61 24.32 -11.57
C GLN A 138 7.58 22.86 -11.10
N VAL A 139 7.65 22.65 -9.78
CA VAL A 139 7.59 21.31 -9.17
C VAL A 139 6.21 20.70 -9.39
N GLU A 140 5.14 21.44 -9.10
CA GLU A 140 3.76 20.98 -9.30
C GLU A 140 3.51 20.52 -10.75
N ARG A 141 3.94 21.32 -11.73
CA ARG A 141 3.79 20.99 -13.15
C ARG A 141 4.56 19.74 -13.59
N SER A 142 5.58 19.34 -12.82
CA SER A 142 6.53 18.28 -13.18
C SER A 142 6.34 17.01 -12.35
N ALA A 143 5.64 17.05 -11.22
CA ALA A 143 5.49 15.93 -10.28
C ALA A 143 4.69 14.75 -10.85
N CYS A 144 3.71 15.02 -11.72
CA CYS A 144 2.86 14.02 -12.36
C CYS A 144 3.00 14.11 -13.90
N PRO A 145 4.13 13.66 -14.48
CA PRO A 145 4.42 13.88 -15.89
C PRO A 145 3.61 12.96 -16.82
N THR A 146 3.21 11.77 -16.35
CA THR A 146 2.57 10.77 -17.22
C THR A 146 1.35 10.10 -16.60
N CYS A 147 0.59 9.34 -17.40
CA CYS A 147 -0.41 8.41 -16.86
C CYS A 147 0.25 7.30 -16.01
N GLY A 148 -0.54 6.71 -15.10
CA GLY A 148 -0.12 5.60 -14.24
C GLY A 148 -0.48 5.83 -12.78
N SER A 149 -0.18 4.84 -11.92
CA SER A 149 -0.16 5.04 -10.47
C SER A 149 1.02 5.94 -10.10
N CYS A 150 1.11 6.38 -8.84
CA CYS A 150 2.22 7.22 -8.36
C CYS A 150 3.60 6.64 -8.73
N SER A 151 4.64 7.46 -8.82
CA SER A 151 5.98 7.04 -9.27
C SER A 151 6.83 6.34 -8.18
N GLY A 152 6.51 6.58 -6.90
CA GLY A 152 7.20 6.00 -5.73
C GLY A 152 6.59 4.69 -5.22
N MET A 153 7.19 4.09 -4.19
CA MET A 153 6.67 2.90 -3.51
C MET A 153 5.56 3.27 -2.51
N PHE A 154 4.48 3.85 -3.02
CA PHE A 154 3.25 4.12 -2.28
C PHE A 154 2.30 2.92 -2.37
N THR A 155 1.09 3.02 -1.81
CA THR A 155 0.19 1.85 -1.68
C THR A 155 -0.18 1.23 -3.03
N ALA A 156 -0.46 2.04 -4.05
CA ALA A 156 -0.80 1.55 -5.39
C ALA A 156 0.27 0.58 -5.94
N ASN A 157 1.53 1.01 -5.96
CA ASN A 157 2.63 0.17 -6.44
C ASN A 157 2.96 -0.96 -5.48
N SER A 158 2.87 -0.72 -4.17
CA SER A 158 3.08 -1.78 -3.19
C SER A 158 2.07 -2.92 -3.42
N MET A 159 0.78 -2.60 -3.55
CA MET A 159 -0.26 -3.59 -3.85
C MET A 159 -0.07 -4.26 -5.22
N ASN A 160 0.34 -3.52 -6.26
CA ASN A 160 0.65 -4.12 -7.57
C ASN A 160 1.84 -5.10 -7.50
N CYS A 161 2.83 -4.83 -6.64
CA CYS A 161 3.93 -5.75 -6.36
C CYS A 161 3.44 -6.97 -5.55
N LEU A 162 2.53 -6.75 -4.60
CA LEU A 162 1.98 -7.83 -3.77
C LEU A 162 1.11 -8.79 -4.56
N THR A 163 0.31 -8.34 -5.54
CA THR A 163 -0.45 -9.26 -6.39
C THR A 163 0.45 -10.16 -7.24
N GLU A 164 1.64 -9.68 -7.60
CA GLU A 164 2.70 -10.47 -8.27
C GLU A 164 3.32 -11.48 -7.29
N ALA A 165 3.64 -11.07 -6.06
CA ALA A 165 4.20 -11.94 -5.01
C ALA A 165 3.23 -13.01 -4.52
N LEU A 166 1.94 -12.69 -4.43
CA LEU A 166 0.85 -13.64 -4.15
C LEU A 166 0.67 -14.65 -5.29
N GLY A 167 1.28 -14.40 -6.46
CA GLY A 167 1.19 -15.25 -7.64
C GLY A 167 -0.05 -15.01 -8.49
N LEU A 168 -0.85 -13.96 -8.23
CA LEU A 168 -2.08 -13.63 -8.97
C LEU A 168 -1.83 -12.70 -10.16
N SER A 169 -0.63 -12.14 -10.28
CA SER A 169 -0.17 -11.35 -11.44
C SER A 169 1.02 -12.00 -12.12
N GLN A 170 1.27 -11.61 -13.36
CA GLN A 170 2.43 -12.08 -14.12
C GLN A 170 3.70 -11.28 -13.76
N PRO A 171 4.90 -11.86 -13.94
CA PRO A 171 6.17 -11.15 -13.79
C PRO A 171 6.22 -9.83 -14.55
N GLY A 172 6.67 -8.77 -13.87
CA GLY A 172 6.78 -7.40 -14.42
C GLY A 172 5.55 -6.52 -14.19
N ASN A 173 4.43 -7.08 -13.74
CA ASN A 173 3.19 -6.35 -13.45
C ASN A 173 3.36 -5.21 -12.45
N GLY A 174 4.11 -5.43 -11.38
CA GLY A 174 4.27 -4.47 -10.28
C GLY A 174 5.12 -3.26 -10.61
N SER A 175 5.99 -3.33 -11.64
CA SER A 175 7.08 -2.35 -11.82
C SER A 175 7.20 -1.75 -13.23
N LEU A 176 6.70 -2.41 -14.29
CA LEU A 176 6.83 -1.91 -15.66
C LEU A 176 6.05 -0.59 -15.84
N LEU A 177 6.61 0.44 -16.48
CA LEU A 177 5.94 1.73 -16.59
C LEU A 177 4.64 1.67 -17.41
N ALA A 178 3.65 2.51 -17.05
CA ALA A 178 2.36 2.63 -17.74
C ALA A 178 2.50 3.12 -19.19
N THR A 179 3.47 3.97 -19.44
CA THR A 179 3.77 4.56 -20.75
C THR A 179 4.53 3.61 -21.67
N HIS A 180 5.19 2.59 -21.14
CA HIS A 180 6.07 1.75 -21.93
C HIS A 180 5.29 0.72 -22.77
N ALA A 181 5.64 0.58 -24.05
CA ALA A 181 4.93 -0.23 -25.04
C ALA A 181 4.82 -1.71 -24.64
N ASP A 182 5.87 -2.27 -24.02
CA ASP A 182 5.88 -3.66 -23.53
C ASP A 182 4.73 -3.96 -22.55
N ARG A 183 4.19 -2.95 -21.85
CA ARG A 183 3.10 -3.19 -20.90
C ARG A 183 1.84 -3.69 -21.61
N LYS A 184 1.62 -3.31 -22.87
CA LYS A 184 0.54 -3.88 -23.70
C LYS A 184 0.61 -5.41 -23.75
N GLN A 185 1.81 -5.98 -23.76
CA GLN A 185 1.99 -7.43 -23.78
C GLN A 185 1.48 -8.09 -22.49
N LEU A 186 1.58 -7.43 -21.33
CA LEU A 186 1.02 -7.96 -20.08
C LEU A 186 -0.51 -8.10 -20.15
N PHE A 187 -1.19 -7.11 -20.74
CA PHE A 187 -2.64 -7.15 -20.95
C PHE A 187 -3.06 -8.27 -21.92
N LEU A 188 -2.37 -8.40 -23.05
CA LEU A 188 -2.62 -9.49 -24.01
C LEU A 188 -2.36 -10.86 -23.36
N ASN A 189 -1.23 -11.01 -22.67
CA ASN A 189 -0.92 -12.26 -21.97
C ASN A 189 -1.97 -12.58 -20.90
N ALA A 190 -2.51 -11.57 -20.19
CA ALA A 190 -3.56 -11.77 -19.21
C ALA A 190 -4.85 -12.31 -19.85
N GLY A 191 -5.28 -11.73 -20.98
CA GLY A 191 -6.44 -12.19 -21.73
C GLY A 191 -6.30 -13.63 -22.26
N LYS A 192 -5.08 -14.03 -22.66
CA LYS A 192 -4.80 -15.42 -23.02
C LYS A 192 -4.81 -16.34 -21.80
N ARG A 193 -4.09 -15.94 -20.74
CA ARG A 193 -3.86 -16.76 -19.56
C ARG A 193 -5.12 -17.03 -18.76
N ILE A 194 -6.03 -16.06 -18.68
CA ILE A 194 -7.27 -16.26 -17.93
C ILE A 194 -8.08 -17.42 -18.53
N VAL A 195 -8.17 -17.51 -19.86
CA VAL A 195 -8.86 -18.61 -20.55
C VAL A 195 -8.16 -19.95 -20.30
N GLU A 196 -6.83 -19.97 -20.26
CA GLU A 196 -6.06 -21.16 -19.89
C GLU A 196 -6.35 -21.62 -18.45
N LEU A 197 -6.38 -20.70 -17.48
CA LEU A 197 -6.73 -20.97 -16.09
C LEU A 197 -8.18 -21.48 -15.95
N THR A 198 -9.12 -20.87 -16.68
CA THR A 198 -10.51 -21.31 -16.72
C THR A 198 -10.64 -22.74 -17.22
N LYS A 199 -9.97 -23.10 -18.32
CA LYS A 199 -9.98 -24.46 -18.86
C LYS A 199 -9.32 -25.46 -17.92
N ARG A 200 -8.20 -25.10 -17.29
CA ARG A 200 -7.57 -25.93 -16.25
C ARG A 200 -8.56 -26.27 -15.13
N TYR A 201 -9.26 -25.27 -14.62
CA TYR A 201 -10.23 -25.51 -13.55
C TYR A 201 -11.44 -26.35 -14.03
N TYR A 202 -12.18 -25.88 -15.04
CA TYR A 202 -13.47 -26.49 -15.42
C TYR A 202 -13.36 -27.73 -16.32
N GLU A 203 -12.33 -27.84 -17.15
CA GLU A 203 -12.17 -28.97 -18.09
C GLU A 203 -11.17 -30.02 -17.58
N GLN A 204 -10.21 -29.61 -16.76
CA GLN A 204 -9.14 -30.51 -16.27
C GLN A 204 -9.25 -30.80 -14.76
N ASN A 205 -10.24 -30.24 -14.07
CA ASN A 205 -10.44 -30.37 -12.62
C ASN A 205 -9.21 -29.94 -11.80
N ASP A 206 -8.47 -28.96 -12.29
CA ASP A 206 -7.27 -28.44 -11.62
C ASP A 206 -7.64 -27.28 -10.69
N GLU A 207 -7.97 -27.61 -9.45
CA GLU A 207 -8.26 -26.62 -8.41
C GLU A 207 -7.06 -25.71 -8.11
N SER A 208 -5.83 -26.11 -8.46
CA SER A 208 -4.64 -25.27 -8.24
C SER A 208 -4.62 -24.00 -9.11
N ALA A 209 -5.55 -23.86 -10.06
CA ALA A 209 -5.77 -22.65 -10.84
C ALA A 209 -6.65 -21.59 -10.13
N LEU A 210 -7.29 -21.94 -9.00
CA LEU A 210 -8.13 -21.02 -8.23
C LEU A 210 -7.32 -20.05 -7.37
N PRO A 211 -7.79 -18.81 -7.16
CA PRO A 211 -7.06 -17.81 -6.41
C PRO A 211 -6.74 -18.22 -4.97
N ARG A 212 -7.65 -18.90 -4.24
CA ARG A 212 -7.36 -19.34 -2.86
C ARG A 212 -6.26 -20.41 -2.80
N ASN A 213 -6.09 -21.19 -3.86
CA ASN A 213 -5.03 -22.20 -3.95
C ASN A 213 -3.69 -21.62 -4.42
N ILE A 214 -3.72 -20.53 -5.19
CA ILE A 214 -2.53 -19.76 -5.59
C ILE A 214 -2.06 -18.89 -4.42
N ALA A 215 -2.93 -18.01 -3.93
CA ALA A 215 -2.70 -17.11 -2.81
C ALA A 215 -2.89 -17.82 -1.45
N SER A 216 -2.19 -18.93 -1.26
CA SER A 216 -2.15 -19.70 -0.01
C SER A 216 -1.52 -18.91 1.15
N LYS A 217 -1.62 -19.42 2.40
CA LYS A 217 -0.94 -18.81 3.56
C LYS A 217 0.55 -18.56 3.32
N ALA A 218 1.24 -19.53 2.70
CA ALA A 218 2.65 -19.41 2.34
C ALA A 218 2.90 -18.29 1.30
N ALA A 219 1.96 -18.05 0.39
CA ALA A 219 2.04 -16.93 -0.57
C ALA A 219 1.80 -15.59 0.13
N PHE A 220 0.88 -15.51 1.10
CA PHE A 220 0.71 -14.33 1.95
C PHE A 220 1.97 -14.01 2.77
N GLU A 221 2.62 -15.03 3.35
CA GLU A 221 3.91 -14.86 4.05
C GLU A 221 5.01 -14.36 3.10
N ASN A 222 5.10 -14.90 1.88
CA ASN A 222 6.04 -14.42 0.87
C ASN A 222 5.74 -12.97 0.43
N ALA A 223 4.47 -12.63 0.23
CA ALA A 223 4.05 -11.29 -0.13
C ALA A 223 4.37 -10.29 0.98
N MET A 224 4.08 -10.60 2.24
CA MET A 224 4.45 -9.75 3.37
C MET A 224 5.98 -9.64 3.52
N THR A 225 6.71 -10.72 3.27
CA THR A 225 8.18 -10.72 3.25
C THR A 225 8.74 -9.79 2.18
N LEU A 226 8.17 -9.80 0.97
CA LEU A 226 8.51 -8.83 -0.08
C LEU A 226 8.24 -7.40 0.38
N ASP A 227 7.08 -7.15 0.96
CA ASP A 227 6.65 -5.81 1.37
C ASP A 227 7.53 -5.20 2.46
N ILE A 228 7.90 -6.00 3.45
CA ILE A 228 8.88 -5.61 4.48
C ILE A 228 10.23 -5.31 3.83
N ALA A 229 10.68 -6.15 2.89
CA ALA A 229 11.99 -6.01 2.27
C ALA A 229 12.11 -4.76 1.38
N MET A 230 11.03 -4.36 0.74
CA MET A 230 10.99 -3.13 -0.07
C MET A 230 10.63 -1.88 0.73
N GLY A 231 10.25 -2.03 2.00
CA GLY A 231 9.71 -0.94 2.81
C GLY A 231 8.48 -0.33 2.14
N GLY A 232 7.48 -1.17 1.86
CA GLY A 232 6.23 -0.77 1.21
C GLY A 232 5.39 0.21 2.03
N SER A 233 4.19 0.51 1.53
CA SER A 233 3.21 1.34 2.24
C SER A 233 2.70 0.63 3.49
N THR A 234 2.50 1.33 4.62
CA THR A 234 1.88 0.71 5.81
C THR A 234 0.44 0.24 5.55
N ASN A 235 -0.23 0.77 4.52
CA ASN A 235 -1.58 0.36 4.13
C ASN A 235 -1.65 -1.08 3.59
N THR A 236 -0.55 -1.65 3.09
CA THR A 236 -0.53 -3.04 2.62
C THR A 236 -0.85 -4.01 3.74
N VAL A 237 -0.43 -3.73 4.98
CA VAL A 237 -0.79 -4.52 6.17
C VAL A 237 -2.31 -4.59 6.29
N LEU A 238 -2.99 -3.44 6.23
CA LEU A 238 -4.45 -3.36 6.28
C LEU A 238 -5.10 -4.17 5.15
N HIS A 239 -4.54 -4.09 3.94
CA HIS A 239 -5.09 -4.73 2.76
C HIS A 239 -4.84 -6.25 2.71
N LEU A 240 -3.68 -6.72 3.15
CA LEU A 240 -3.37 -8.14 3.25
C LEU A 240 -4.20 -8.81 4.35
N LEU A 241 -4.38 -8.17 5.50
CA LEU A 241 -5.27 -8.66 6.56
C LEU A 241 -6.73 -8.76 6.08
N ALA A 242 -7.17 -7.80 5.27
CA ALA A 242 -8.50 -7.83 4.66
C ALA A 242 -8.64 -8.98 3.63
N ALA A 243 -7.66 -9.10 2.72
CA ALA A 243 -7.64 -10.15 1.71
C ALA A 243 -7.56 -11.55 2.34
N ALA A 244 -6.75 -11.74 3.39
CA ALA A 244 -6.63 -13.02 4.09
C ALA A 244 -7.97 -13.48 4.69
N GLN A 245 -8.76 -12.56 5.26
CA GLN A 245 -10.09 -12.89 5.77
C GLN A 245 -11.07 -13.33 4.68
N GLU A 246 -11.04 -12.69 3.51
CA GLU A 246 -11.88 -13.12 2.37
C GLU A 246 -11.39 -14.42 1.73
N ALA A 247 -10.11 -14.75 1.89
CA ALA A 247 -9.52 -16.02 1.49
C ALA A 247 -9.72 -17.13 2.53
N GLU A 248 -10.27 -16.82 3.71
CA GLU A 248 -10.36 -17.74 4.86
C GLU A 248 -8.99 -18.27 5.32
N ILE A 249 -7.98 -17.40 5.28
CA ILE A 249 -6.61 -17.68 5.69
C ILE A 249 -6.36 -17.08 7.07
N ASP A 250 -5.86 -17.92 7.98
CA ASP A 250 -5.35 -17.49 9.28
C ASP A 250 -4.01 -16.74 9.10
N PHE A 251 -4.10 -15.43 8.90
CA PHE A 251 -2.95 -14.51 8.78
C PHE A 251 -3.26 -13.24 9.56
N THR A 252 -2.43 -12.96 10.57
CA THR A 252 -2.71 -11.95 11.59
C THR A 252 -1.60 -10.93 11.74
N MET A 253 -1.84 -9.87 12.51
CA MET A 253 -0.82 -8.89 12.87
C MET A 253 0.42 -9.54 13.54
N SER A 254 0.22 -10.62 14.30
CA SER A 254 1.33 -11.36 14.94
C SER A 254 2.24 -12.02 13.90
N ASP A 255 1.71 -12.51 12.79
CA ASP A 255 2.50 -13.12 11.73
C ASP A 255 3.35 -12.06 11.01
N ILE A 256 2.78 -10.88 10.79
CA ILE A 256 3.49 -9.71 10.26
C ILE A 256 4.63 -9.28 11.20
N ASP A 257 4.40 -9.21 12.51
CA ASP A 257 5.45 -8.90 13.49
C ASP A 257 6.60 -9.92 13.42
N LYS A 258 6.29 -11.22 13.43
CA LYS A 258 7.28 -12.30 13.34
C LYS A 258 8.13 -12.20 12.07
N LEU A 259 7.53 -11.86 10.94
CA LEU A 259 8.23 -11.65 9.67
C LEU A 259 9.09 -10.38 9.73
N SER A 260 8.55 -9.26 10.25
CA SER A 260 9.24 -7.96 10.31
C SER A 260 10.57 -8.00 11.05
N ARG A 261 10.70 -8.91 12.03
CA ARG A 261 11.92 -9.09 12.84
C ARG A 261 13.03 -9.88 12.15
N LYS A 262 12.72 -10.58 11.06
CA LYS A 262 13.65 -11.49 10.38
C LYS A 262 14.02 -11.03 8.97
N VAL A 263 13.11 -10.29 8.34
CA VAL A 263 13.25 -9.88 6.94
C VAL A 263 14.07 -8.59 6.87
N PRO A 264 15.18 -8.54 6.12
CA PRO A 264 15.98 -7.34 5.96
C PRO A 264 15.33 -6.35 4.99
N GLN A 265 15.71 -5.08 5.07
CA GLN A 265 15.37 -4.09 4.05
C GLN A 265 16.36 -4.14 2.88
N LEU A 266 15.94 -4.74 1.76
CA LEU A 266 16.75 -4.93 0.56
C LEU A 266 16.61 -3.81 -0.47
N CYS A 267 15.49 -3.10 -0.44
CA CYS A 267 15.18 -2.02 -1.36
C CYS A 267 14.72 -0.77 -0.59
N LYS A 268 15.11 0.40 -1.09
CA LYS A 268 14.73 1.71 -0.54
C LYS A 268 14.36 2.59 -1.72
N VAL A 269 13.09 2.99 -1.79
CA VAL A 269 12.48 3.74 -2.91
C VAL A 269 11.79 4.97 -2.36
N ALA A 270 11.58 6.00 -3.17
CA ALA A 270 10.74 7.15 -2.84
C ALA A 270 9.44 6.68 -2.15
N PRO A 271 9.07 7.25 -1.00
CA PRO A 271 9.60 8.49 -0.39
C PRO A 271 10.80 8.25 0.55
N SER A 272 11.19 7.00 0.81
CA SER A 272 12.23 6.66 1.78
C SER A 272 13.63 7.06 1.31
N THR A 273 13.82 7.26 0.00
CA THR A 273 15.02 7.85 -0.60
C THR A 273 14.64 8.65 -1.83
N GLN A 274 15.44 9.66 -2.14
CA GLN A 274 15.30 10.47 -3.36
C GLN A 274 16.04 9.86 -4.57
N LYS A 275 16.78 8.76 -4.35
CA LYS A 275 17.64 8.14 -5.39
C LYS A 275 16.86 7.28 -6.38
N TYR A 276 15.84 6.56 -5.90
CA TYR A 276 15.18 5.50 -6.67
C TYR A 276 13.66 5.67 -6.68
N HIS A 277 13.06 5.43 -7.85
CA HIS A 277 11.62 5.34 -8.10
C HIS A 277 11.28 3.98 -8.71
N MET A 278 10.00 3.69 -8.99
CA MET A 278 9.59 2.39 -9.53
C MET A 278 10.27 2.01 -10.85
N GLU A 279 10.60 2.99 -11.70
CA GLU A 279 11.37 2.78 -12.93
C GLU A 279 12.76 2.17 -12.67
N ASP A 280 13.39 2.54 -11.55
CA ASP A 280 14.71 2.04 -11.17
C ASP A 280 14.59 0.63 -10.54
N VAL A 281 13.52 0.38 -9.78
CA VAL A 281 13.19 -0.96 -9.28
C VAL A 281 12.97 -1.93 -10.44
N HIS A 282 12.25 -1.49 -11.49
CA HIS A 282 12.05 -2.28 -12.70
C HIS A 282 13.39 -2.63 -13.36
N ARG A 283 14.26 -1.63 -13.55
CA ARG A 283 15.60 -1.82 -14.11
C ARG A 283 16.45 -2.82 -13.31
N ALA A 284 16.22 -2.91 -12.00
CA ALA A 284 16.93 -3.83 -11.11
C ALA A 284 16.35 -5.27 -11.07
N GLY A 285 15.35 -5.56 -11.90
CA GLY A 285 14.67 -6.87 -11.98
C GLY A 285 13.28 -6.90 -11.35
N GLY A 286 12.76 -5.75 -10.93
CA GLY A 286 11.40 -5.61 -10.41
C GLY A 286 11.16 -6.48 -9.17
N VAL A 287 9.92 -6.97 -9.05
CA VAL A 287 9.49 -7.84 -7.95
C VAL A 287 10.33 -9.13 -7.90
N LEU A 288 10.62 -9.73 -9.06
CA LEU A 288 11.38 -10.98 -9.14
C LEU A 288 12.84 -10.81 -8.70
N GLY A 289 13.44 -9.64 -8.95
CA GLY A 289 14.76 -9.30 -8.42
C GLY A 289 14.78 -9.30 -6.88
N ILE A 290 13.74 -8.73 -6.25
CA ILE A 290 13.64 -8.70 -4.77
C ILE A 290 13.35 -10.11 -4.22
N LEU A 291 12.41 -10.84 -4.83
CA LEU A 291 12.10 -12.22 -4.44
C LEU A 291 13.32 -13.15 -4.62
N GLY A 292 14.14 -12.94 -5.66
CA GLY A 292 15.38 -13.68 -5.88
C GLY A 292 16.39 -13.51 -4.75
N GLU A 293 16.61 -12.28 -4.28
CA GLU A 293 17.50 -12.03 -3.14
C GLU A 293 16.94 -12.61 -1.83
N LEU A 294 15.62 -12.57 -1.63
CA LEU A 294 14.98 -13.16 -0.47
C LEU A 294 15.02 -14.70 -0.49
N ASP A 295 14.89 -15.34 -1.66
CA ASP A 295 15.08 -16.80 -1.82
C ASP A 295 16.53 -17.19 -1.52
N ARG A 296 17.51 -16.42 -2.03
CA ARG A 296 18.95 -16.60 -1.72
C ARG A 296 19.24 -16.45 -0.22
N ALA A 297 18.51 -15.58 0.46
CA ALA A 297 18.58 -15.41 1.92
C ALA A 297 17.85 -16.52 2.70
N GLY A 298 17.15 -17.46 2.03
CA GLY A 298 16.40 -18.53 2.67
C GLY A 298 15.13 -18.07 3.38
N LEU A 299 14.56 -16.93 2.96
CA LEU A 299 13.42 -16.27 3.63
C LEU A 299 12.07 -16.55 2.96
N LEU A 300 12.03 -17.32 1.87
CA LEU A 300 10.80 -17.56 1.10
C LEU A 300 10.34 -19.02 1.14
N ASN A 301 9.02 -19.19 1.14
CA ASN A 301 8.37 -20.47 0.90
C ASN A 301 8.45 -20.81 -0.60
N ARG A 302 9.20 -21.86 -0.95
CA ARG A 302 9.53 -22.21 -2.34
C ARG A 302 8.44 -23.00 -3.07
N ASN A 303 7.48 -23.58 -2.34
CA ASN A 303 6.45 -24.47 -2.90
C ASN A 303 5.21 -23.75 -3.42
N VAL A 304 5.16 -22.42 -3.34
CA VAL A 304 4.05 -21.63 -3.87
C VAL A 304 4.02 -21.66 -5.40
N LYS A 305 2.83 -21.57 -5.98
CA LYS A 305 2.62 -21.46 -7.43
C LYS A 305 2.03 -20.11 -7.79
N ASN A 306 2.05 -19.77 -9.07
CA ASN A 306 1.42 -18.56 -9.61
C ASN A 306 0.48 -18.87 -10.78
N VAL A 307 -0.14 -17.83 -11.33
CA VAL A 307 -0.98 -17.89 -12.54
C VAL A 307 -0.28 -18.47 -13.76
N LEU A 308 1.06 -18.54 -13.78
CA LEU A 308 1.80 -19.22 -14.84
C LEU A 308 1.78 -20.75 -14.70
N GLY A 309 1.39 -21.27 -13.53
CA GLY A 309 1.49 -22.69 -13.17
C GLY A 309 2.88 -23.09 -12.65
N LEU A 310 3.80 -22.14 -12.54
CA LEU A 310 5.18 -22.36 -12.12
C LEU A 310 5.32 -22.27 -10.61
N THR A 311 6.25 -23.04 -10.04
CA THR A 311 6.69 -22.84 -8.65
C THR A 311 7.54 -21.58 -8.53
N LEU A 312 7.76 -21.08 -7.30
CA LEU A 312 8.64 -19.93 -7.09
C LEU A 312 10.06 -20.14 -7.68
N PRO A 313 10.78 -21.26 -7.43
CA PRO A 313 12.08 -21.50 -8.05
C PRO A 313 12.06 -21.48 -9.58
N GLN A 314 11.05 -22.11 -10.20
CA GLN A 314 10.90 -22.10 -11.66
C GLN A 314 10.64 -20.69 -12.20
N THR A 315 9.88 -19.88 -11.45
CA THR A 315 9.62 -18.49 -11.80
C THR A 315 10.91 -17.66 -11.69
N LEU A 316 11.69 -17.84 -10.63
CA LEU A 316 12.96 -17.14 -10.46
C LEU A 316 13.99 -17.53 -11.51
N GLU A 317 14.09 -18.82 -11.86
CA GLU A 317 14.97 -19.29 -12.94
C GLU A 317 14.65 -18.60 -14.28
N GLN A 318 13.37 -18.39 -14.57
CA GLN A 318 12.94 -17.76 -15.82
C GLN A 318 13.04 -16.23 -15.79
N TYR A 319 12.78 -15.58 -14.64
CA TYR A 319 12.54 -14.13 -14.59
C TYR A 319 13.49 -13.31 -13.71
N ASP A 320 14.26 -13.92 -12.80
CA ASP A 320 15.29 -13.19 -12.04
C ASP A 320 16.43 -12.82 -12.98
N ILE A 321 16.68 -11.52 -13.15
CA ILE A 321 17.70 -10.98 -14.07
C ILE A 321 19.12 -11.45 -13.77
N THR A 322 19.38 -11.92 -12.54
CA THR A 322 20.69 -12.43 -12.12
C THR A 322 20.89 -13.91 -12.48
N VAL A 323 19.82 -14.62 -12.84
CA VAL A 323 19.82 -16.07 -13.12
C VAL A 323 19.46 -16.35 -14.58
N THR A 324 18.40 -15.69 -15.07
CA THR A 324 17.83 -15.95 -16.39
C THR A 324 18.81 -15.66 -17.52
N GLN A 325 18.81 -16.55 -18.51
CA GLN A 325 19.55 -16.37 -19.76
C GLN A 325 18.64 -15.90 -20.91
N ASP A 326 17.35 -15.67 -20.63
CA ASP A 326 16.40 -15.19 -21.64
C ASP A 326 16.59 -13.69 -21.89
N GLU A 327 17.12 -13.36 -23.07
CA GLU A 327 17.32 -11.98 -23.49
C GLU A 327 16.02 -11.20 -23.67
N ALA A 328 14.87 -11.85 -23.90
CA ALA A 328 13.58 -11.18 -23.94
C ALA A 328 13.18 -10.68 -22.54
N VAL A 329 13.43 -11.47 -21.50
CA VAL A 329 13.21 -11.09 -20.10
C VAL A 329 14.13 -9.92 -19.71
N LYS A 330 15.43 -10.02 -20.00
CA LYS A 330 16.38 -8.92 -19.76
C LYS A 330 16.02 -7.66 -20.54
N LYS A 331 15.51 -7.80 -21.77
CA LYS A 331 15.01 -6.68 -22.57
C LYS A 331 13.79 -6.03 -21.92
N MET A 332 12.84 -6.81 -21.42
CA MET A 332 11.67 -6.31 -20.69
C MET A 332 12.10 -5.46 -19.50
N PHE A 333 12.98 -5.95 -18.63
CA PHE A 333 13.46 -5.19 -17.46
C PHE A 333 14.32 -3.96 -17.81
N ARG A 334 14.85 -3.86 -19.03
CA ARG A 334 15.46 -2.62 -19.52
C ARG A 334 14.45 -1.56 -19.92
N ALA A 335 13.14 -1.82 -19.93
CA ALA A 335 12.11 -0.82 -20.18
C ALA A 335 12.31 0.39 -19.26
N GLY A 336 12.46 1.57 -19.87
CA GLY A 336 12.83 2.80 -19.17
C GLY A 336 11.82 3.92 -19.43
N PRO A 337 11.95 5.04 -18.70
CA PRO A 337 11.14 6.23 -18.92
C PRO A 337 11.59 6.96 -20.20
N ALA A 338 10.66 7.59 -20.90
CA ALA A 338 10.99 8.52 -21.98
C ALA A 338 11.35 9.92 -21.45
N GLY A 339 10.85 10.28 -20.26
CA GLY A 339 11.00 11.63 -19.70
C GLY A 339 10.19 12.69 -20.45
N ILE A 340 9.12 12.28 -21.14
CA ILE A 340 8.25 13.14 -21.94
C ILE A 340 6.86 13.13 -21.30
N ARG A 341 6.27 14.33 -21.11
CA ARG A 341 4.92 14.46 -20.56
C ARG A 341 3.89 13.83 -21.51
N THR A 342 3.07 12.90 -21.02
CA THR A 342 2.03 12.23 -21.83
C THR A 342 0.95 11.59 -20.98
N THR A 343 -0.32 11.72 -21.37
CA THR A 343 -1.43 10.99 -20.73
C THR A 343 -1.75 9.67 -21.43
N GLN A 344 -1.05 9.35 -22.52
CA GLN A 344 -1.28 8.16 -23.32
C GLN A 344 -0.45 6.98 -22.79
N ALA A 345 -1.13 5.90 -22.39
CA ALA A 345 -0.48 4.63 -22.05
C ALA A 345 0.17 3.99 -23.29
N PHE A 346 1.22 3.19 -23.08
CA PHE A 346 1.94 2.48 -24.15
C PHE A 346 2.50 3.38 -25.27
N SER A 347 2.79 4.65 -24.97
CA SER A 347 3.16 5.68 -25.93
C SER A 347 4.65 5.73 -26.29
N GLN A 348 5.51 4.99 -25.59
CA GLN A 348 6.97 5.02 -25.79
C GLN A 348 7.61 3.64 -25.57
N ASP A 349 8.80 3.40 -26.11
CA ASP A 349 9.55 2.13 -26.00
C ASP A 349 11.04 2.32 -25.63
N CYS A 350 11.36 3.44 -24.98
CA CYS A 350 12.70 3.78 -24.50
C CYS A 350 13.21 2.74 -23.50
N ARG A 351 14.51 2.48 -23.56
CA ARG A 351 15.16 1.49 -22.69
C ARG A 351 16.44 2.03 -22.09
N TRP A 352 16.77 1.53 -20.92
CA TRP A 352 18.09 1.67 -20.32
C TRP A 352 19.12 0.89 -21.14
N ASP A 353 20.34 1.43 -21.22
CA ASP A 353 21.45 0.77 -21.90
C ASP A 353 21.82 -0.57 -21.22
N SER A 354 21.74 -0.59 -19.88
CA SER A 354 22.04 -1.76 -19.05
C SER A 354 21.00 -1.96 -17.95
N LEU A 355 20.94 -3.19 -17.43
CA LEU A 355 20.21 -3.52 -16.20
C LEU A 355 20.97 -3.01 -14.96
N ASP A 356 20.28 -2.99 -13.82
CA ASP A 356 20.89 -2.78 -12.49
C ASP A 356 20.97 -4.13 -11.75
N ASP A 357 22.06 -4.86 -12.00
CA ASP A 357 22.39 -6.13 -11.35
C ASP A 357 23.39 -5.97 -10.19
N ASP A 358 23.69 -4.72 -9.78
CA ASP A 358 24.57 -4.44 -8.64
C ASP A 358 23.85 -4.69 -7.31
N ARG A 359 24.05 -5.89 -6.76
CA ARG A 359 23.48 -6.30 -5.47
C ARG A 359 24.21 -5.76 -4.24
N ALA A 360 25.20 -4.88 -4.40
CA ALA A 360 25.88 -4.20 -3.30
C ALA A 360 25.44 -2.74 -3.14
N ALA A 361 25.41 -1.97 -4.24
CA ALA A 361 25.11 -0.53 -4.19
C ALA A 361 23.92 -0.09 -5.05
N GLY A 362 23.34 -0.99 -5.85
CA GLY A 362 22.19 -0.77 -6.72
C GLY A 362 20.87 -0.52 -5.99
N CYS A 363 19.78 -0.53 -6.75
CA CYS A 363 18.43 -0.31 -6.26
C CYS A 363 17.96 -1.45 -5.34
N ILE A 364 18.19 -2.70 -5.79
CA ILE A 364 17.91 -3.92 -5.04
C ILE A 364 19.24 -4.52 -4.58
N ARG A 365 19.38 -4.76 -3.27
CA ARG A 365 20.60 -5.26 -2.66
C ARG A 365 20.44 -6.68 -2.13
N SER A 366 21.53 -7.42 -2.07
CA SER A 366 21.60 -8.72 -1.40
C SER A 366 21.54 -8.55 0.11
N LEU A 367 21.30 -9.67 0.83
CA LEU A 367 21.27 -9.68 2.29
C LEU A 367 22.51 -9.03 2.91
N GLU A 368 23.71 -9.31 2.40
CA GLU A 368 24.98 -8.80 2.93
C GLU A 368 24.98 -7.26 2.99
N TYR A 369 24.55 -6.62 1.91
CA TYR A 369 24.56 -5.16 1.70
C TYR A 369 23.20 -4.47 1.94
N ALA A 370 22.26 -5.17 2.58
CA ALA A 370 20.94 -4.65 2.92
C ALA A 370 21.02 -3.27 3.60
N TYR A 371 20.04 -2.40 3.32
CA TYR A 371 19.96 -1.07 3.93
C TYR A 371 19.80 -1.15 5.45
N SER A 372 19.08 -2.17 5.92
CA SER A 372 18.94 -2.53 7.32
C SER A 372 18.76 -4.04 7.42
N LYS A 373 19.25 -4.62 8.52
CA LYS A 373 18.98 -6.02 8.87
C LYS A 373 17.61 -6.19 9.55
N ASP A 374 17.06 -5.11 10.07
CA ASP A 374 15.66 -5.05 10.49
C ASP A 374 14.77 -4.71 9.29
N GLY A 375 13.52 -5.13 9.33
CA GLY A 375 12.56 -4.93 8.25
C GLY A 375 12.25 -3.46 7.99
N GLY A 376 11.81 -3.14 6.76
CA GLY A 376 11.37 -1.79 6.36
C GLY A 376 9.98 -1.39 6.89
N LEU A 377 9.31 -2.31 7.57
CA LEU A 377 8.05 -2.14 8.30
C LEU A 377 8.20 -2.81 9.67
N ALA A 378 7.54 -2.28 10.70
CA ALA A 378 7.50 -2.88 12.03
C ALA A 378 6.13 -2.74 12.68
N VAL A 379 5.78 -3.74 13.50
CA VAL A 379 4.60 -3.72 14.38
C VAL A 379 5.05 -3.34 15.79
N LEU A 380 4.45 -2.32 16.40
CA LEU A 380 4.74 -1.94 17.79
C LEU A 380 3.54 -2.24 18.69
N TYR A 381 3.82 -2.63 19.92
CA TYR A 381 2.81 -2.93 20.94
C TYR A 381 3.04 -2.12 22.22
N GLY A 382 1.95 -1.86 22.94
CA GLY A 382 2.01 -1.37 24.31
C GLY A 382 0.65 -0.89 24.81
N ASN A 383 0.64 -0.18 25.94
CA ASN A 383 -0.58 0.05 26.71
C ASN A 383 -1.68 0.87 26.00
N PHE A 384 -1.38 1.54 24.88
CA PHE A 384 -2.39 2.17 24.03
C PHE A 384 -2.48 1.65 22.60
N ALA A 385 -1.67 0.65 22.26
CA ALA A 385 -1.70 -0.09 21.00
C ALA A 385 -1.69 -1.60 21.31
N GLU A 386 -2.69 -2.04 22.08
CA GLU A 386 -2.78 -3.40 22.62
C GLU A 386 -2.85 -4.45 21.50
N ASN A 387 -3.57 -4.15 20.41
CA ASN A 387 -3.66 -5.00 19.23
C ASN A 387 -2.60 -4.66 18.17
N GLY A 388 -1.71 -3.72 18.49
CA GLY A 388 -0.61 -3.27 17.65
C GLY A 388 -0.88 -1.96 16.92
N CYS A 389 0.20 -1.43 16.35
CA CYS A 389 0.24 -0.30 15.44
C CYS A 389 1.42 -0.48 14.47
N ILE A 390 1.45 0.26 13.36
CA ILE A 390 2.43 0.06 12.29
C ILE A 390 3.29 1.30 12.07
N VAL A 391 4.59 1.08 11.88
CA VAL A 391 5.56 2.10 11.47
C VAL A 391 6.36 1.64 10.26
N LYS A 392 6.62 2.58 9.34
CA LYS A 392 7.51 2.38 8.19
C LYS A 392 8.95 2.73 8.56
N THR A 393 9.65 1.80 9.20
CA THR A 393 11.05 1.94 9.65
C THR A 393 12.00 2.33 8.51
N ALA A 394 11.74 1.90 7.28
CA ALA A 394 12.52 2.28 6.09
C ALA A 394 12.62 3.81 5.87
N GLY A 395 11.62 4.55 6.35
CA GLY A 395 11.53 6.01 6.27
C GLY A 395 11.92 6.73 7.56
N VAL A 396 12.28 6.02 8.64
CA VAL A 396 12.68 6.59 9.92
C VAL A 396 14.19 6.82 9.94
N ASP A 397 14.64 7.93 10.53
CA ASP A 397 16.07 8.18 10.72
C ASP A 397 16.61 7.38 11.90
N ASP A 398 17.83 6.85 11.78
CA ASP A 398 18.47 6.03 12.82
C ASP A 398 18.55 6.77 14.16
N SER A 399 18.66 8.11 14.16
CA SER A 399 18.74 8.91 15.38
C SER A 399 17.45 8.95 16.20
N ILE A 400 16.32 8.56 15.64
CA ILE A 400 14.99 8.62 16.28
C ILE A 400 14.28 7.27 16.34
N LEU A 401 14.99 6.16 16.16
CA LEU A 401 14.43 4.82 16.38
C LEU A 401 13.94 4.60 17.83
N LYS A 402 14.47 5.39 18.76
CA LYS A 402 13.95 5.57 20.11
C LYS A 402 13.60 7.04 20.29
N PHE A 403 12.38 7.31 20.71
CA PHE A 403 11.89 8.68 20.87
C PHE A 403 11.03 8.74 22.13
N THR A 404 11.19 9.80 22.93
CA THR A 404 10.35 10.03 24.11
C THR A 404 10.06 11.51 24.22
N GLY A 405 8.80 11.86 24.38
CA GLY A 405 8.38 13.26 24.37
C GLY A 405 6.97 13.47 24.90
N PRO A 406 6.60 14.73 25.21
CA PRO A 406 5.27 15.09 25.65
C PRO A 406 4.26 15.02 24.48
N ALA A 407 3.04 14.60 24.78
CA ALA A 407 1.96 14.50 23.82
C ALA A 407 1.39 15.88 23.46
N LYS A 408 1.07 16.08 22.17
CA LYS A 408 0.22 17.15 21.64
C LYS A 408 -0.98 16.52 20.95
N VAL A 409 -2.16 16.64 21.54
CA VAL A 409 -3.34 15.86 21.16
C VAL A 409 -4.29 16.69 20.30
N TYR A 410 -4.65 16.13 19.16
CA TYR A 410 -5.60 16.71 18.20
C TYR A 410 -6.67 15.67 17.85
N GLU A 411 -7.91 16.13 17.59
CA GLU A 411 -9.04 15.25 17.27
C GLU A 411 -9.38 15.23 15.78
N SER A 412 -8.58 15.93 14.97
CA SER A 412 -8.64 15.90 13.52
C SER A 412 -7.29 16.19 12.87
N GLN A 413 -7.14 15.78 11.61
CA GLN A 413 -6.01 16.18 10.77
C GLN A 413 -5.87 17.72 10.70
N ASP A 414 -6.98 18.43 10.50
CA ASP A 414 -6.98 19.87 10.26
C ASP A 414 -6.43 20.64 11.47
N GLU A 415 -6.85 20.28 12.68
CA GLU A 415 -6.32 20.84 13.93
C GLU A 415 -4.81 20.59 14.09
N ALA A 416 -4.34 19.40 13.73
CA ALA A 416 -2.92 19.06 13.81
C ALA A 416 -2.09 19.85 12.78
N VAL A 417 -2.60 20.00 11.56
CA VAL A 417 -1.98 20.82 10.51
C VAL A 417 -1.86 22.27 10.95
N ASP A 418 -2.94 22.87 11.47
CA ASP A 418 -2.94 24.24 11.96
C ASP A 418 -1.94 24.44 13.11
N ALA A 419 -1.80 23.44 13.98
CA ALA A 419 -0.85 23.49 15.08
C ALA A 419 0.61 23.37 14.62
N ILE A 420 0.90 22.53 13.62
CA ILE A 420 2.24 22.37 13.04
C ILE A 420 2.65 23.66 12.33
N LEU A 421 1.83 24.14 11.40
CA LEU A 421 2.12 25.35 10.63
C LEU A 421 2.12 26.61 11.51
N GLY A 422 1.27 26.65 12.52
CA GLY A 422 1.19 27.74 13.50
C GLY A 422 2.27 27.72 14.58
N GLY A 423 3.21 26.77 14.55
CA GLY A 423 4.33 26.69 15.49
C GLY A 423 3.96 26.28 16.92
N LYS A 424 2.79 25.66 17.12
CA LYS A 424 2.39 25.09 18.42
C LYS A 424 3.06 23.74 18.70
N VAL A 425 3.44 23.03 17.63
CA VAL A 425 4.27 21.81 17.69
C VAL A 425 5.73 22.23 17.58
N VAL A 426 6.55 21.73 18.50
CA VAL A 426 7.98 22.04 18.59
C VAL A 426 8.82 20.76 18.68
N GLU A 427 10.13 20.89 18.51
CA GLU A 427 11.08 19.79 18.68
C GLU A 427 10.88 19.06 20.02
N GLY A 428 10.87 17.73 19.96
CA GLY A 428 10.60 16.85 21.09
C GLY A 428 9.14 16.42 21.24
N ASP A 429 8.19 17.08 20.60
CA ASP A 429 6.77 16.74 20.74
C ASP A 429 6.41 15.40 20.08
N VAL A 430 5.45 14.70 20.68
CA VAL A 430 4.73 13.56 20.11
C VAL A 430 3.33 14.01 19.74
N VAL A 431 3.08 14.22 18.45
CA VAL A 431 1.79 14.65 17.93
C VAL A 431 0.85 13.44 17.83
N VAL A 432 -0.26 13.47 18.57
CA VAL A 432 -1.27 12.40 18.60
C VAL A 432 -2.55 12.90 17.92
N ILE A 433 -2.90 12.28 16.79
CA ILE A 433 -4.13 12.58 16.04
C ILE A 433 -5.09 11.41 16.23
N ARG A 434 -6.16 11.61 16.99
CA ARG A 434 -7.11 10.56 17.37
C ARG A 434 -8.49 10.77 16.77
N TYR A 435 -9.33 9.72 16.84
CA TYR A 435 -10.65 9.67 16.18
C TYR A 435 -10.54 9.77 14.66
N GLU A 436 -9.46 9.29 14.08
CA GLU A 436 -9.27 9.19 12.63
C GLU A 436 -9.23 7.74 12.14
N GLY A 437 -9.57 6.77 13.01
CA GLY A 437 -9.70 5.35 12.68
C GLY A 437 -10.93 4.99 11.81
N PRO A 438 -11.16 3.69 11.55
CA PRO A 438 -12.25 3.21 10.69
C PRO A 438 -13.63 3.75 11.06
N LYS A 439 -13.98 3.76 12.35
CA LYS A 439 -15.25 4.30 12.84
C LYS A 439 -15.13 5.75 13.24
N GLY A 440 -14.00 6.14 13.83
CA GLY A 440 -13.76 7.47 14.36
C GLY A 440 -13.73 8.54 13.28
N GLY A 441 -13.08 8.29 12.15
CA GLY A 441 -12.98 9.22 11.03
C GLY A 441 -14.36 9.72 10.57
N PRO A 442 -15.27 8.84 10.09
CA PRO A 442 -15.07 7.45 9.67
C PRO A 442 -14.32 7.32 8.34
N GLY A 443 -13.96 6.09 7.96
CA GLY A 443 -13.25 5.79 6.70
C GLY A 443 -11.72 5.76 6.84
N MET A 444 -11.23 5.90 8.07
CA MET A 444 -9.82 5.80 8.41
C MET A 444 -8.93 6.70 7.52
N GLN A 445 -9.24 7.98 7.35
CA GLN A 445 -8.64 8.79 6.26
C GLN A 445 -7.11 8.74 6.20
N GLU A 446 -6.57 8.85 4.98
CA GLU A 446 -5.14 8.88 4.76
C GLU A 446 -4.58 10.28 5.01
N MET A 447 -3.66 10.38 5.96
CA MET A 447 -3.06 11.66 6.34
C MET A 447 -1.65 11.79 5.76
N LEU A 448 -1.48 12.79 4.88
CA LEU A 448 -0.19 13.14 4.28
C LEU A 448 0.24 14.57 4.63
N TYR A 449 -0.71 15.45 4.96
CA TYR A 449 -0.42 16.83 5.31
C TYR A 449 0.35 16.98 6.62
N PRO A 450 -0.04 16.34 7.75
CA PRO A 450 0.73 16.44 8.99
C PRO A 450 2.18 16.01 8.83
N THR A 451 2.42 14.92 8.08
CA THR A 451 3.76 14.37 7.88
C THR A 451 4.60 15.25 6.96
N SER A 452 4.00 15.78 5.88
CA SER A 452 4.68 16.69 4.96
C SER A 452 5.02 18.02 5.63
N PHE A 453 4.09 18.60 6.38
CA PHE A 453 4.28 19.90 7.01
C PHE A 453 5.25 19.85 8.19
N LEU A 454 5.34 18.74 8.93
CA LEU A 454 6.45 18.57 9.88
C LEU A 454 7.80 18.65 9.18
N LYS A 455 7.95 18.07 7.98
CA LYS A 455 9.20 18.18 7.21
C LYS A 455 9.44 19.59 6.71
N SER A 456 8.41 20.26 6.15
CA SER A 456 8.50 21.64 5.68
C SER A 456 8.93 22.59 6.80
N MET A 457 8.49 22.33 8.04
CA MET A 457 8.87 23.09 9.23
C MET A 457 10.21 22.65 9.87
N GLY A 458 10.92 21.69 9.28
CA GLY A 458 12.21 21.19 9.79
C GLY A 458 12.10 20.25 11.00
N LEU A 459 10.89 19.80 11.34
CA LEU A 459 10.58 18.96 12.50
C LEU A 459 10.53 17.45 12.19
N GLY A 460 10.73 17.05 10.93
CA GLY A 460 10.59 15.65 10.49
C GLY A 460 11.52 14.63 11.16
N LYS A 461 12.63 15.08 11.76
CA LYS A 461 13.54 14.24 12.58
C LYS A 461 13.51 14.59 14.08
N ALA A 462 12.61 15.47 14.47
CA ALA A 462 12.57 16.07 15.81
C ALA A 462 11.24 15.79 16.54
N CYS A 463 10.22 15.34 15.81
CA CYS A 463 8.90 15.01 16.36
C CYS A 463 8.45 13.62 15.91
N ALA A 464 7.53 13.04 16.68
CA ALA A 464 6.80 11.83 16.31
C ALA A 464 5.35 12.15 15.95
N LEU A 465 4.75 11.33 15.08
CA LEU A 465 3.32 11.36 14.74
C LEU A 465 2.67 10.02 15.07
N ILE A 466 1.55 10.04 15.77
CA ILE A 466 0.78 8.87 16.17
C ILE A 466 -0.68 9.06 15.78
N THR A 467 -1.32 8.02 15.24
CA THR A 467 -2.76 8.05 14.95
C THR A 467 -3.42 6.68 14.97
N ASP A 468 -4.71 6.65 15.30
CA ASP A 468 -5.61 5.51 15.05
C ASP A 468 -6.09 5.43 13.58
N GLY A 469 -5.85 6.48 12.79
CA GLY A 469 -6.02 6.49 11.33
C GLY A 469 -4.84 5.86 10.59
N ARG A 470 -4.58 6.30 9.36
CA ARG A 470 -3.42 5.85 8.56
C ARG A 470 -2.59 7.03 8.04
N PHE A 471 -1.29 6.80 7.91
CA PHE A 471 -0.40 7.70 7.18
C PHE A 471 -0.21 7.20 5.75
N SER A 472 0.05 8.13 4.83
CA SER A 472 0.24 7.75 3.44
C SER A 472 1.49 6.92 3.21
N GLY A 473 1.49 6.07 2.18
CA GLY A 473 2.70 5.41 1.69
C GLY A 473 3.82 6.39 1.28
N GLY A 474 3.44 7.66 1.02
CA GLY A 474 4.33 8.82 0.80
C GLY A 474 5.01 9.38 2.06
N THR A 475 4.71 8.84 3.23
CA THR A 475 5.27 9.30 4.51
C THR A 475 6.71 8.85 4.71
N SER A 476 7.52 9.73 5.31
CA SER A 476 8.79 9.36 5.96
C SER A 476 8.93 10.19 7.25
N GLY A 477 9.83 9.78 8.14
CA GLY A 477 9.88 10.23 9.54
C GLY A 477 9.22 9.24 10.49
N LEU A 478 9.21 9.56 11.78
CA LEU A 478 8.63 8.73 12.83
C LEU A 478 7.10 8.89 12.85
N SER A 479 6.42 8.19 11.95
CA SER A 479 4.95 8.24 11.81
C SER A 479 4.34 6.85 12.00
N ILE A 480 3.48 6.74 13.02
CA ILE A 480 2.94 5.49 13.54
C ILE A 480 1.41 5.51 13.37
N GLY A 481 0.90 4.68 12.47
CA GLY A 481 -0.53 4.59 12.18
C GLY A 481 -1.15 3.32 12.74
N HIS A 482 -2.45 3.17 12.53
CA HIS A 482 -3.22 1.96 12.81
C HIS A 482 -3.25 1.60 14.30
N VAL A 483 -3.10 2.57 15.20
CA VAL A 483 -3.22 2.31 16.64
C VAL A 483 -4.55 1.62 16.92
N SER A 484 -4.45 0.39 17.41
CA SER A 484 -5.57 -0.51 17.62
C SER A 484 -5.61 -0.99 19.08
N PRO A 485 -6.77 -0.89 19.77
CA PRO A 485 -8.05 -0.37 19.28
C PRO A 485 -8.06 1.15 19.02
N GLU A 486 -8.87 1.59 18.05
CA GLU A 486 -9.05 3.02 17.76
C GLU A 486 -9.77 3.78 18.89
N ALA A 487 -9.66 5.11 18.91
CA ALA A 487 -10.28 5.94 19.93
C ALA A 487 -11.80 5.78 20.01
N ALA A 488 -12.47 5.70 18.85
CA ALA A 488 -13.92 5.55 18.75
C ALA A 488 -14.44 4.17 19.18
N SER A 489 -13.54 3.19 19.35
CA SER A 489 -13.86 1.84 19.83
C SER A 489 -13.39 1.62 21.28
N GLY A 490 -13.10 2.68 22.04
CA GLY A 490 -12.72 2.54 23.45
C GLY A 490 -11.23 2.38 23.73
N GLY A 491 -10.39 2.54 22.69
CA GLY A 491 -8.94 2.40 22.79
C GLY A 491 -8.30 3.45 23.68
N THR A 492 -7.23 3.06 24.39
CA THR A 492 -6.52 3.93 25.34
C THR A 492 -5.91 5.17 24.68
N ILE A 493 -5.69 5.19 23.36
CA ILE A 493 -5.32 6.41 22.61
C ILE A 493 -6.32 7.57 22.82
N ALA A 494 -7.59 7.28 23.09
CA ALA A 494 -8.60 8.29 23.41
C ALA A 494 -8.41 8.96 24.78
N LEU A 495 -7.56 8.39 25.65
CA LEU A 495 -7.33 8.84 27.02
C LEU A 495 -6.04 9.65 27.18
N ILE A 496 -5.24 9.75 26.11
CA ILE A 496 -4.03 10.58 26.07
C ILE A 496 -4.45 12.05 26.16
N GLU A 497 -3.78 12.81 27.00
CA GLU A 497 -3.95 14.25 27.22
C GLU A 497 -2.65 15.00 26.90
N ASP A 498 -2.77 16.32 26.67
CA ASP A 498 -1.62 17.17 26.39
C ASP A 498 -0.60 17.11 27.53
N GLY A 499 0.68 16.93 27.17
CA GLY A 499 1.79 16.86 28.12
C GLY A 499 2.10 15.47 28.67
N ASP A 500 1.24 14.47 28.44
CA ASP A 500 1.56 13.09 28.81
C ASP A 500 2.84 12.62 28.10
N THR A 501 3.71 11.90 28.81
CA THR A 501 4.94 11.39 28.19
C THR A 501 4.67 10.09 27.43
N ILE A 502 5.06 10.04 26.17
CA ILE A 502 4.98 8.84 25.32
C ILE A 502 6.40 8.38 24.99
N ALA A 503 6.70 7.09 25.20
CA ALA A 503 7.96 6.46 24.86
C ALA A 503 7.77 5.47 23.70
N ILE A 504 8.57 5.62 22.64
CA ILE A 504 8.59 4.80 21.44
C ILE A 504 9.97 4.12 21.37
N ASP A 505 9.99 2.80 21.22
CA ASP A 505 11.21 2.00 21.03
C ASP A 505 10.98 0.99 19.90
N ILE A 506 11.33 1.39 18.66
CA ILE A 506 11.17 0.56 17.46
C ILE A 506 12.02 -0.72 17.56
N PRO A 507 13.31 -0.69 17.97
CA PRO A 507 14.10 -1.91 18.14
C PRO A 507 13.46 -2.94 19.07
N ASN A 508 12.82 -2.49 20.15
CA ASN A 508 12.14 -3.36 21.11
C ASN A 508 10.65 -3.60 20.80
N ARG A 509 10.14 -3.09 19.67
CA ARG A 509 8.72 -3.15 19.26
C ARG A 509 7.75 -2.63 20.33
N SER A 510 8.13 -1.55 21.02
CA SER A 510 7.34 -1.00 22.13
C SER A 510 6.87 0.43 21.91
N ILE A 511 5.68 0.73 22.40
CA ILE A 511 5.09 2.07 22.42
C ILE A 511 4.23 2.25 23.68
N GLN A 512 4.63 3.16 24.58
CA GLN A 512 4.07 3.25 25.94
C GLN A 512 3.66 4.67 26.30
N LEU A 513 2.46 4.83 26.84
CA LEU A 513 2.03 6.01 27.58
C LEU A 513 2.57 5.89 29.01
N GLN A 514 3.44 6.80 29.42
CA GLN A 514 4.10 6.79 30.74
C GLN A 514 3.19 7.37 31.84
N LEU A 515 2.03 6.72 32.00
CA LEU A 515 1.09 6.97 33.08
C LEU A 515 0.88 5.69 33.88
N ASN A 516 0.57 5.84 35.17
CA ASN A 516 0.22 4.70 36.00
C ASN A 516 -1.19 4.18 35.65
N GLU A 517 -1.46 2.92 35.98
CA GLU A 517 -2.74 2.28 35.67
C GLU A 517 -3.94 2.93 36.34
N ALA A 518 -3.76 3.49 37.55
CA ALA A 518 -4.83 4.16 38.30
C ALA A 518 -5.32 5.42 37.59
N GLU A 519 -4.40 6.21 37.02
CA GLU A 519 -4.70 7.41 36.24
C GLU A 519 -5.40 7.03 34.93
N ILE A 520 -4.91 6.01 34.23
CA ILE A 520 -5.57 5.51 33.00
C ILE A 520 -7.00 5.04 33.30
N ALA A 521 -7.20 4.31 34.41
CA ALA A 521 -8.52 3.86 34.85
C ALA A 521 -9.44 5.05 35.18
N ALA A 522 -8.96 6.05 35.93
CA ALA A 522 -9.73 7.25 36.25
C ALA A 522 -10.15 8.02 34.99
N ARG A 523 -9.26 8.16 34.00
CA ARG A 523 -9.59 8.80 32.72
C ARG A 523 -10.59 7.98 31.91
N ARG A 524 -10.51 6.66 31.96
CA ARG A 524 -11.51 5.77 31.33
C ARG A 524 -12.89 5.96 31.95
N GLU A 525 -12.99 5.96 33.28
CA GLU A 525 -14.26 6.23 33.98
C GLU A 525 -14.84 7.61 33.61
N ALA A 526 -13.99 8.65 33.57
CA ALA A 526 -14.40 10.00 33.16
C ALA A 526 -14.89 10.04 31.70
N GLN A 527 -14.27 9.26 30.82
CA GLN A 527 -14.66 9.16 29.41
C GLN A 527 -15.99 8.41 29.24
N GLU A 528 -16.22 7.34 30.01
CA GLU A 528 -17.47 6.58 30.03
C GLU A 528 -18.62 7.40 30.64
N ALA A 529 -18.33 8.24 31.65
CA ALA A 529 -19.30 9.14 32.27
C ALA A 529 -19.87 10.20 31.30
N ARG A 530 -19.31 10.36 30.09
CA ARG A 530 -19.87 11.21 29.03
C ARG A 530 -21.14 10.62 28.37
N GLY A 531 -21.56 9.40 28.73
CA GLY A 531 -22.78 8.76 28.22
C GLY A 531 -22.76 8.57 26.71
N ASP A 532 -23.80 9.01 26.00
CA ASP A 532 -23.88 8.92 24.53
C ASP A 532 -22.76 9.65 23.79
N LYS A 533 -22.06 10.58 24.47
CA LYS A 533 -20.90 11.29 23.93
C LYS A 533 -19.57 10.60 24.27
N ALA A 534 -19.58 9.47 24.98
CA ALA A 534 -18.35 8.71 25.24
C ALA A 534 -17.69 8.29 23.92
N TRP A 535 -16.36 8.30 23.88
CA TRP A 535 -15.57 7.85 22.72
C TRP A 535 -15.86 8.62 21.42
N THR A 536 -16.31 9.86 21.56
CA THR A 536 -16.45 10.81 20.45
C THR A 536 -15.56 12.03 20.66
N PRO A 537 -15.13 12.71 19.58
CA PRO A 537 -14.47 14.02 19.67
C PRO A 537 -15.28 15.02 20.50
N LYS A 538 -14.61 15.92 21.22
CA LYS A 538 -15.26 16.96 22.03
C LYS A 538 -15.83 18.08 21.15
N ASN A 539 -15.03 18.60 20.22
CA ASN A 539 -15.35 19.85 19.49
C ASN A 539 -15.40 19.70 17.97
N ARG A 540 -15.00 18.56 17.41
CA ARG A 540 -14.87 18.39 15.96
C ARG A 540 -16.20 18.55 15.22
N GLN A 541 -16.22 19.44 14.23
CA GLN A 541 -17.33 19.62 13.30
C GLN A 541 -17.01 18.89 11.99
N ARG A 542 -17.73 17.79 11.71
CA ARG A 542 -17.54 17.01 10.48
C ARG A 542 -18.87 16.51 9.95
N GLN A 543 -19.13 16.76 8.66
CA GLN A 543 -20.31 16.21 8.00
C GLN A 543 -20.06 14.74 7.68
N VAL A 544 -20.88 13.85 8.26
CA VAL A 544 -20.81 12.40 8.02
C VAL A 544 -22.08 11.94 7.31
N SER A 545 -21.93 11.57 6.03
CA SER A 545 -23.01 11.07 5.19
C SER A 545 -23.54 9.71 5.65
N PHE A 546 -24.72 9.31 5.17
CA PHE A 546 -25.26 7.98 5.45
C PHE A 546 -24.34 6.85 4.95
N ALA A 547 -23.66 7.04 3.82
CA ALA A 547 -22.70 6.07 3.30
C ALA A 547 -21.52 5.85 4.26
N LEU A 548 -20.95 6.93 4.81
CA LEU A 548 -19.87 6.83 5.79
C LEU A 548 -20.35 6.23 7.11
N ARG A 549 -21.59 6.54 7.55
CA ARG A 549 -22.20 5.90 8.72
C ARG A 549 -22.41 4.40 8.53
N ALA A 550 -22.81 3.97 7.33
CA ALA A 550 -22.97 2.55 6.99
C ALA A 550 -21.62 1.81 6.97
N TYR A 551 -20.56 2.45 6.46
CA TYR A 551 -19.21 1.92 6.60
C TYR A 551 -18.81 1.80 8.08
N ALA A 552 -18.95 2.88 8.85
CA ALA A 552 -18.56 2.93 10.26
C ALA A 552 -19.28 1.88 11.12
N SER A 553 -20.57 1.62 10.88
CA SER A 553 -21.33 0.67 11.67
C SER A 553 -20.85 -0.78 11.49
N LEU A 554 -20.26 -1.10 10.34
CA LEU A 554 -19.76 -2.43 10.01
C LEU A 554 -18.24 -2.53 10.07
N ALA A 555 -17.48 -1.43 10.11
CA ALA A 555 -16.02 -1.50 10.08
C ALA A 555 -15.45 -2.24 11.31
N THR A 556 -14.58 -3.20 11.04
CA THR A 556 -13.70 -3.83 12.04
C THR A 556 -12.49 -2.92 12.34
N SER A 557 -11.70 -3.30 13.34
CA SER A 557 -10.48 -2.58 13.71
C SER A 557 -9.40 -2.67 12.63
N ALA A 558 -8.43 -1.75 12.63
CA ALA A 558 -7.35 -1.72 11.66
C ALA A 558 -6.45 -2.96 11.72
N ASP A 559 -6.22 -3.52 12.92
CA ASP A 559 -5.53 -4.81 13.11
C ASP A 559 -6.26 -6.01 12.47
N LYS A 560 -7.53 -5.81 12.07
CA LYS A 560 -8.36 -6.78 11.34
C LYS A 560 -8.63 -6.31 9.90
N GLY A 561 -7.81 -5.43 9.34
CA GLY A 561 -7.94 -4.98 7.96
C GLY A 561 -9.08 -3.99 7.70
N ALA A 562 -9.78 -3.51 8.75
CA ALA A 562 -10.92 -2.60 8.64
C ALA A 562 -12.00 -3.04 7.62
N VAL A 563 -12.19 -4.36 7.49
CA VAL A 563 -13.23 -5.00 6.68
C VAL A 563 -14.58 -4.91 7.37
N ARG A 564 -15.66 -5.29 6.68
CA ARG A 564 -16.96 -5.45 7.31
C ARG A 564 -16.99 -6.59 8.32
N ASP A 565 -17.59 -6.28 9.46
CA ASP A 565 -17.81 -7.18 10.58
C ASP A 565 -18.97 -8.15 10.25
N LYS A 566 -18.60 -9.35 9.77
CA LYS A 566 -19.54 -10.40 9.41
C LYS A 566 -20.44 -10.82 10.58
N SER A 567 -19.95 -10.71 11.83
CA SER A 567 -20.73 -11.07 13.02
C SER A 567 -21.97 -10.19 13.23
N LYS A 568 -21.94 -8.95 12.72
CA LYS A 568 -23.10 -8.02 12.75
C LYS A 568 -24.14 -8.31 11.68
N LEU A 569 -23.81 -9.17 10.72
CA LEU A 569 -24.67 -9.55 9.59
C LEU A 569 -25.25 -10.97 9.76
N GLY A 570 -25.05 -11.60 10.92
CA GLY A 570 -25.51 -12.97 11.19
C GLY A 570 -24.62 -14.06 10.60
N GLY A 571 -23.38 -13.72 10.24
CA GLY A 571 -22.36 -14.65 9.75
C GLY A 571 -21.44 -15.19 10.83
#